data_AF-A0A395IL14-F1
#
_entry.id   AF-A0A395IL14-F1
#
_cell.length_a   1.000
_cell.length_b   1.000
_cell.length_c   1.000
_cell.angle_alpha   90.00
_cell.angle_beta   90.00
_cell.angle_gamma   90.00
#
_symmetry.space_group_name_H-M   'P 1'
#
loop_
_entity.id
_entity.type
_entity.pdbx_description
1 polymer ?
#
loop_
_entity_poly.entity_id
_entity_poly.type
_entity_poly.pdbx_seq_one_letter_code
_entity_poly.pdbx_strand_id
1 'polypeptide(L)'
;MPIKKILLLNGPNLNLLGTREPHIYGYDTLASIESSLSTYLSSLTPSVTLLTFQSNWEGALVDRIHEARTDGTDAIVINPAAFTHYSVALRDALTGVDIPFVEVHISNVHKREEFRHKVF
;
A
#
# COMPACT_ATOMS: atom_id res chain seq x y z
N MET A 1 -8.82 -19.07 -8.09
CA MET A 1 -7.85 -19.91 -7.32
C MET A 1 -7.70 -19.31 -5.94
N PRO A 2 -7.26 -20.06 -4.91
CA PRO A 2 -6.94 -19.45 -3.61
C PRO A 2 -5.80 -18.43 -3.79
N ILE A 3 -5.90 -17.28 -3.12
CA ILE A 3 -4.83 -16.26 -3.07
C ILE A 3 -3.56 -16.91 -2.53
N LYS A 4 -2.43 -16.70 -3.21
CA LYS A 4 -1.10 -17.17 -2.82
C LYS A 4 -0.08 -16.04 -2.70
N LYS A 5 -0.29 -14.92 -3.39
CA LYS A 5 0.64 -13.79 -3.39
C LYS A 5 -0.10 -12.47 -3.24
N ILE A 6 0.25 -11.73 -2.19
CA ILE A 6 -0.29 -10.41 -1.90
C ILE A 6 0.84 -9.39 -2.03
N LEU A 7 0.56 -8.28 -2.72
CA LEU A 7 1.49 -7.15 -2.83
C LEU A 7 1.01 -6.00 -1.94
N LEU A 8 1.83 -5.61 -0.97
CA LEU A 8 1.66 -4.40 -0.16
C LEU A 8 2.43 -3.23 -0.79
N LEU A 9 1.70 -2.21 -1.25
CA LEU A 9 2.23 -0.98 -1.83
C LEU A 9 2.12 0.18 -0.86
N ASN A 10 3.24 0.89 -0.66
CA ASN A 10 3.31 2.05 0.20
C ASN A 10 3.77 3.28 -0.58
N GLY A 11 2.94 4.32 -0.54
CA GLY A 11 3.17 5.58 -1.21
C GLY A 11 4.16 6.50 -0.49
N PRO A 12 4.18 7.79 -0.88
CA PRO A 12 5.21 8.72 -0.48
C PRO A 12 5.19 9.02 1.02
N ASN A 13 6.39 9.22 1.57
CA ASN A 13 6.67 9.55 2.96
C ASN A 13 6.36 8.46 4.00
N LEU A 14 5.75 7.33 3.62
CA LEU A 14 5.51 6.22 4.56
C LEU A 14 6.82 5.58 5.03
N ASN A 15 7.90 5.71 4.25
CA ASN A 15 9.25 5.34 4.68
C ASN A 15 9.75 6.15 5.91
N LEU A 16 9.08 7.25 6.27
CA LEU A 16 9.44 8.08 7.43
C LEU A 16 8.64 7.72 8.70
N LEU A 17 7.77 6.69 8.66
CA LEU A 17 7.07 6.19 9.84
C LEU A 17 8.06 5.85 10.98
N GLY A 18 7.63 6.09 12.22
CA GLY A 18 8.45 5.96 13.42
C GLY A 18 9.39 7.13 13.70
N THR A 19 9.65 8.02 12.72
CA THR A 19 10.50 9.22 12.92
C THR A 19 9.75 10.53 12.71
N ARG A 20 8.75 10.54 11.84
CA ARG A 20 7.93 11.72 11.57
C ARG A 20 6.66 11.74 12.41
N GLU A 21 6.46 12.83 13.16
CA GLU A 21 5.23 13.10 13.92
C GLU A 21 4.68 11.84 14.65
N PRO A 22 5.50 11.12 15.44
CA PRO A 22 5.14 9.78 15.95
C PRO A 22 3.92 9.80 16.88
N HIS A 23 3.60 10.96 17.46
CA HIS A 23 2.38 11.17 18.24
C HIS A 23 1.09 11.12 17.39
N ILE A 24 1.18 11.25 16.05
CA ILE A 24 0.07 11.16 15.11
C ILE A 24 0.03 9.79 14.42
N TYR A 25 1.19 9.30 13.96
CA TYR A 25 1.27 8.10 13.10
C TYR A 25 1.73 6.84 13.83
N GLY A 26 2.08 6.94 15.12
CA GLY A 26 2.67 5.85 15.89
C GLY A 26 4.20 5.84 15.83
N TYR A 27 4.79 5.01 16.69
CA TYR A 27 6.24 4.84 16.80
C TYR A 27 6.78 3.70 15.93
N ASP A 28 5.91 2.90 15.34
CA ASP A 28 6.31 1.81 14.47
C ASP A 28 6.90 2.34 13.16
N THR A 29 8.03 1.77 12.75
CA THR A 29 8.61 2.03 11.44
C THR A 29 7.88 1.24 10.37
N LEU A 30 7.99 1.68 9.11
CA LEU A 30 7.42 0.92 7.99
C LEU A 30 7.97 -0.51 7.95
N ALA A 31 9.28 -0.68 8.13
CA ALA A 31 9.92 -2.00 8.17
C ALA A 31 9.38 -2.88 9.32
N SER A 32 9.09 -2.30 10.48
CA SER A 32 8.47 -3.02 11.59
C SER A 32 7.07 -3.50 11.22
N ILE A 33 6.24 -2.62 10.63
CA ILE A 33 4.89 -2.96 10.18
C ILE A 33 4.92 -4.08 9.14
N GLU A 34 5.78 -3.97 8.12
CA GLU A 34 5.95 -4.98 7.07
C GLU A 34 6.36 -6.34 7.65
N SER A 35 7.31 -6.35 8.59
CA SER A 35 7.75 -7.57 9.29
C SER A 35 6.64 -8.20 10.14
N SER A 36 5.91 -7.38 10.91
CA SER A 36 4.78 -7.83 11.72
C SER A 36 3.66 -8.40 10.85
N LEU A 37 3.34 -7.76 9.72
CA LEU A 37 2.35 -8.27 8.76
C LEU A 37 2.79 -9.59 8.13
N SER A 38 4.04 -9.70 7.72
CA SER A 38 4.59 -10.94 7.16
C SER A 38 4.52 -12.10 8.16
N THR A 39 4.84 -11.83 9.44
CA THR A 39 4.76 -12.82 10.53
C THR A 39 3.32 -13.24 10.80
N TYR A 40 2.41 -12.26 10.90
CA TYR A 40 0.99 -12.50 11.10
C TYR A 40 0.38 -13.33 9.97
N LEU A 41 0.66 -12.96 8.71
CA LEU A 41 0.17 -13.67 7.54
C LEU A 41 0.70 -15.10 7.49
N SER A 42 1.99 -15.30 7.78
CA SER A 42 2.60 -16.64 7.83
C SER A 42 1.97 -17.52 8.91
N SER A 43 1.52 -16.94 10.03
CA SER A 43 0.85 -17.68 11.10
C SER A 43 -0.58 -18.11 10.75
N LEU A 44 -1.28 -17.32 9.94
CA LEU A 44 -2.69 -17.55 9.57
C LEU A 44 -2.82 -18.39 8.29
N THR A 45 -1.96 -18.12 7.31
CA THR A 45 -1.97 -18.71 5.97
C THR A 45 -0.54 -18.97 5.48
N PRO A 46 0.12 -20.05 5.91
CA PRO A 46 1.54 -20.32 5.62
C PRO A 46 1.88 -20.43 4.13
N SER A 47 0.90 -20.68 3.26
CA SER A 47 1.05 -20.79 1.82
C SER A 47 0.95 -19.45 1.07
N VAL A 48 0.64 -18.36 1.78
CA VAL A 48 0.53 -17.01 1.19
C VAL A 48 1.84 -16.26 1.41
N THR A 49 2.39 -15.70 0.33
CA THR A 49 3.57 -14.84 0.36
C THR A 49 3.15 -13.38 0.32
N LEU A 50 3.74 -12.56 1.19
CA LEU A 50 3.63 -11.10 1.15
C LEU A 50 4.85 -10.51 0.41
N LEU A 51 4.60 -9.74 -0.64
CA LEU A 51 5.59 -8.86 -1.26
C LEU A 51 5.34 -7.45 -0.75
N THR A 52 6.40 -6.68 -0.50
CA THR A 52 6.30 -5.28 -0.10
C THR A 52 7.06 -4.39 -1.08
N PHE A 53 6.53 -3.21 -1.34
CA PHE A 53 7.20 -2.20 -2.14
C PHE A 53 6.77 -0.80 -1.68
N GLN A 54 7.76 0.08 -1.51
CA GLN A 54 7.54 1.48 -1.14
C GLN A 54 8.22 2.38 -2.15
N SER A 55 7.55 3.48 -2.54
CA SER A 55 8.20 4.53 -3.30
C SER A 55 7.58 5.90 -3.05
N ASN A 56 8.43 6.93 -3.14
CA ASN A 56 8.01 8.32 -3.17
C ASN A 56 7.67 8.81 -4.58
N TRP A 57 7.91 7.99 -5.60
CA TRP A 57 7.72 8.32 -7.01
C TRP A 57 6.44 7.67 -7.53
N GLU A 58 5.52 8.48 -8.06
CA GLU A 58 4.25 8.02 -8.63
C GLU A 58 4.49 6.98 -9.73
N GLY A 59 5.39 7.27 -10.68
CA GLY A 59 5.71 6.36 -11.79
C GLY A 59 6.25 5.00 -11.32
N ALA A 60 7.05 4.96 -10.25
CA ALA A 60 7.56 3.69 -9.73
C ALA A 60 6.45 2.81 -9.13
N LEU A 61 5.43 3.43 -8.52
CA LEU A 61 4.26 2.69 -8.03
C LEU A 61 3.41 2.18 -9.20
N VAL A 62 3.22 3.00 -10.25
CA VAL A 62 2.54 2.59 -11.50
C VAL A 62 3.26 1.42 -12.15
N ASP A 63 4.59 1.50 -12.31
CA ASP A 63 5.40 0.43 -12.89
C ASP A 63 5.28 -0.86 -12.08
N ARG A 64 5.36 -0.76 -10.74
CA ARG A 64 5.20 -1.93 -9.87
C ARG A 64 3.80 -2.56 -9.97
N ILE A 65 2.76 -1.74 -10.13
CA ILE A 65 1.39 -2.23 -10.39
C ILE A 65 1.34 -2.99 -11.72
N HIS A 66 1.94 -2.46 -12.79
CA HIS A 66 1.98 -3.16 -14.07
C HIS A 66 2.73 -4.50 -14.02
N GLU A 67 3.87 -4.55 -13.31
CA GLU A 67 4.63 -5.79 -13.09
C GLU A 67 3.79 -6.88 -12.42
N ALA A 68 2.90 -6.49 -11.49
CA ALA A 68 2.03 -7.40 -10.74
C ALA A 68 1.14 -8.27 -11.65
N ARG A 69 0.81 -7.80 -12.86
CA ARG A 69 0.06 -8.57 -13.87
C ARG A 69 0.74 -9.87 -14.29
N THR A 70 2.07 -9.90 -14.21
CA THR A 70 2.89 -10.96 -14.79
C THR A 70 3.73 -11.71 -13.76
N ASP A 71 3.91 -11.16 -12.56
CA ASP A 71 4.70 -11.78 -11.50
C ASP A 71 3.90 -12.79 -10.64
N GLY A 72 2.61 -12.99 -10.95
CA GLY A 72 1.71 -13.89 -10.24
C GLY A 72 1.14 -13.32 -8.94
N THR A 73 1.06 -12.00 -8.81
CA THR A 73 0.33 -11.32 -7.72
C THR A 73 -1.17 -11.56 -7.86
N ASP A 74 -1.82 -12.05 -6.79
CA ASP A 74 -3.25 -12.35 -6.78
C ASP A 74 -4.09 -11.19 -6.20
N ALA A 75 -3.51 -10.36 -5.35
CA ALA A 75 -4.18 -9.22 -4.72
C ALA A 75 -3.21 -8.11 -4.31
N ILE A 76 -3.70 -6.86 -4.27
CA ILE A 76 -2.93 -5.69 -3.87
C ILE A 76 -3.54 -5.06 -2.61
N VAL A 77 -2.71 -4.73 -1.63
CA VAL A 77 -3.06 -3.82 -0.54
C VAL A 77 -2.25 -2.56 -0.76
N ILE A 78 -2.87 -1.38 -0.79
CA ILE A 78 -2.17 -0.13 -1.09
C ILE A 78 -2.51 0.96 -0.10
N ASN A 79 -1.48 1.66 0.38
CA ASN A 79 -1.61 2.97 0.98
C ASN A 79 -0.95 4.00 0.04
N PRO A 80 -1.71 4.71 -0.81
CA PRO A 80 -1.14 5.68 -1.75
C PRO A 80 -0.63 6.95 -1.04
N ALA A 81 -0.85 7.08 0.28
CA ALA A 81 -0.52 8.26 1.07
C ALA A 81 -1.04 9.54 0.43
N ALA A 82 -0.16 10.49 0.09
CA ALA A 82 -0.58 11.75 -0.54
C ALA A 82 -1.20 11.53 -1.92
N PHE A 83 -0.77 10.51 -2.68
CA PHE A 83 -1.25 10.27 -4.04
C PHE A 83 -2.74 9.92 -4.12
N THR A 84 -3.32 9.44 -3.02
CA THR A 84 -4.77 9.18 -2.87
C THR A 84 -5.62 10.35 -3.36
N HIS A 85 -5.15 11.57 -3.15
CA HIS A 85 -5.94 12.77 -3.34
C HIS A 85 -5.74 13.44 -4.70
N TYR A 86 -4.84 12.95 -5.56
CA TYR A 86 -4.54 13.60 -6.83
C TYR A 86 -4.02 12.69 -7.96
N SER A 87 -3.60 11.45 -7.69
CA SER A 87 -3.04 10.58 -8.72
C SER A 87 -4.14 9.82 -9.47
N VAL A 88 -4.58 10.39 -10.59
CA VAL A 88 -5.42 9.67 -11.56
C VAL A 88 -4.62 8.53 -12.20
N ALA A 89 -3.30 8.70 -12.37
CA ALA A 89 -2.44 7.68 -12.98
C ALA A 89 -2.41 6.39 -12.14
N LEU A 90 -2.33 6.47 -10.81
CA LEU A 90 -2.36 5.28 -9.95
C LEU A 90 -3.72 4.58 -9.97
N ARG A 91 -4.81 5.35 -9.98
CA ARG A 91 -6.16 4.81 -10.11
C ARG A 91 -6.32 4.03 -11.42
N ASP A 92 -5.87 4.62 -12.52
CA ASP A 92 -5.96 3.99 -13.84
C ASP A 92 -5.04 2.76 -13.95
N ALA A 93 -3.86 2.80 -13.32
CA ALA A 93 -2.99 1.63 -13.21
C ALA A 93 -3.67 0.49 -12.44
N LEU A 94 -4.23 0.76 -11.25
CA LEU A 94 -4.91 -0.25 -10.42
C LEU A 94 -6.11 -0.88 -11.14
N THR A 95 -6.92 -0.07 -11.82
CA THR A 95 -8.08 -0.58 -12.57
C THR A 95 -7.69 -1.27 -13.88
N GLY A 96 -6.54 -0.92 -14.48
CA GLY A 96 -6.05 -1.49 -15.73
C GLY A 96 -5.39 -2.88 -15.60
N VAL A 97 -4.96 -3.28 -14.40
CA VAL A 97 -4.31 -4.58 -14.18
C VAL A 97 -5.28 -5.74 -13.91
N ASP A 98 -6.55 -5.46 -13.62
CA ASP A 98 -7.58 -6.44 -13.25
C ASP A 98 -7.18 -7.35 -12.07
N ILE A 99 -6.44 -6.77 -11.10
CA ILE A 99 -6.06 -7.43 -9.84
C ILE A 99 -6.91 -6.80 -8.73
N PRO A 100 -7.59 -7.59 -7.88
CA PRO A 100 -8.37 -7.05 -6.78
C PRO A 100 -7.46 -6.28 -5.80
N PHE A 101 -7.89 -5.10 -5.38
CA PHE A 101 -7.13 -4.27 -4.46
C PHE A 101 -7.95 -3.71 -3.30
N VAL A 102 -7.26 -3.43 -2.19
CA VAL A 102 -7.81 -2.75 -1.02
C VAL A 102 -6.94 -1.54 -0.70
N GLU A 103 -7.56 -0.37 -0.61
CA GLU A 103 -6.93 0.86 -0.17
C GLU A 103 -6.97 0.96 1.36
N VAL A 104 -5.84 1.34 1.97
CA VAL A 104 -5.71 1.49 3.43
C VAL A 104 -5.05 2.82 3.78
N HIS A 105 -5.46 3.39 4.91
CA HIS A 105 -4.88 4.60 5.49
C HIS A 105 -4.58 4.39 6.96
N ILE A 106 -3.38 4.79 7.39
CA ILE A 106 -2.98 4.70 8.81
C ILE A 106 -3.80 5.68 9.67
N SER A 107 -4.03 6.89 9.16
CA SER A 107 -4.84 7.91 9.83
C SER A 107 -6.23 7.99 9.21
N ASN A 108 -7.23 8.38 10.01
CA ASN A 108 -8.57 8.69 9.49
C ASN A 108 -8.52 9.96 8.60
N VAL A 109 -8.53 9.77 7.29
CA VAL A 109 -8.46 10.87 6.30
C VAL A 109 -9.67 11.82 6.34
N HIS A 110 -10.84 11.36 6.79
CA HIS A 110 -12.07 12.17 6.90
C HIS A 110 -12.10 13.11 8.11
N LYS A 111 -11.13 13.01 9.01
CA LYS A 111 -10.97 13.91 10.16
C LYS A 111 -9.88 14.96 9.93
N ARG A 112 -9.42 15.08 8.69
CA ARG A 112 -8.26 15.88 8.32
C ARG A 112 -8.65 17.05 7.40
N GLU A 113 -7.64 17.73 6.86
CA GLU A 113 -7.83 18.87 5.96
C GLU A 113 -8.70 18.50 4.76
N GLU A 114 -9.55 19.42 4.29
CA GLU A 114 -10.61 19.15 3.29
C GLU A 114 -10.11 18.50 2.00
N PHE A 115 -8.90 18.84 1.55
CA PHE A 115 -8.31 18.22 0.36
C PHE A 115 -8.06 16.71 0.50
N ARG A 116 -8.03 16.18 1.74
CA ARG A 116 -7.86 14.74 2.02
C ARG A 116 -9.15 13.95 1.98
N HIS A 117 -10.29 14.62 1.83
CA HIS A 117 -11.59 13.95 1.68
C HIS A 117 -11.82 13.45 0.26
N LYS A 118 -11.05 13.98 -0.72
CA LYS A 118 -11.07 13.50 -2.09
C LYS A 118 -10.27 12.21 -2.20
N VAL A 119 -10.94 11.14 -2.60
CA VAL A 119 -10.33 9.85 -2.93
C VAL A 119 -10.68 9.57 -4.39
N PHE A 120 -9.71 9.11 -5.17
CA PHE A 120 -9.86 8.82 -6.60
C PHE A 120 -10.09 7.35 -6.87
#